data_AF-A0A936ZS68-F1
#
_entry.id   AF-A0A936ZS68-F1
#
_cell.length_a   1.000
_cell.length_b   1.000
_cell.length_c   1.000
_cell.angle_alpha   90.00
_cell.angle_beta   90.00
_cell.angle_gamma   90.00
#
_symmetry.space_group_name_H-M   'P 1'
#
loop_
_entity.id
_entity.type
_entity.pdbx_description
1 polymer ?
#
loop_
_entity_poly.entity_id
_entity_poly.type
_entity_poly.pdbx_seq_one_letter_code
_entity_poly.pdbx_strand_id
1 'polypeptide(L)'
;MNETTIPNDLDETSPRRRALLPIWIKIFLWIFMIFGFIAPIGLLFGFLGMGFNLSLYGLETTNALSVVGLLITLLFAIKGVVSFGLWTEKDWAVQLAIIDASFGIIVCLFVLIFPLLVDNNDIGFSIRLELVVLVPYLQKMMNIKEDWSDRVANN
;
A
#
# COMPACT_ATOMS: atom_id res chain seq x y z
N MET A 1 -22.01 -39.66 -39.81
CA MET A 1 -21.60 -38.28 -39.47
C MET A 1 -21.19 -38.31 -38.02
N ASN A 2 -19.89 -38.23 -37.75
CA ASN A 2 -19.33 -38.36 -36.41
C ASN A 2 -19.19 -36.95 -35.83
N GLU A 3 -19.99 -36.61 -34.82
CA GLU A 3 -19.80 -35.39 -34.04
C GLU A 3 -18.48 -35.51 -33.28
N THR A 4 -17.45 -34.85 -33.79
CA THR A 4 -16.23 -34.58 -33.02
C THR A 4 -16.61 -33.57 -31.94
N THR A 5 -17.01 -34.08 -30.78
CA THR A 5 -17.01 -33.33 -29.52
C THR A 5 -15.56 -32.96 -29.24
N ILE A 6 -15.17 -31.74 -29.60
CA ILE A 6 -13.91 -31.16 -29.15
C ILE A 6 -13.98 -31.14 -27.62
N PRO A 7 -13.09 -31.84 -26.91
CA PRO A 7 -12.99 -31.72 -25.46
C PRO A 7 -12.64 -30.24 -25.18
N ASN A 8 -13.58 -29.49 -24.61
CA ASN A 8 -13.39 -28.09 -24.22
C ASN A 8 -12.69 -28.02 -22.86
N ASP A 9 -11.57 -28.73 -22.74
CA ASP A 9 -10.69 -28.82 -21.57
C ASP A 9 -9.39 -28.04 -21.82
N LEU A 10 -9.47 -27.02 -22.68
CA LEU A 10 -8.38 -26.09 -22.91
C LEU A 10 -8.35 -25.04 -21.79
N ASP A 11 -7.43 -25.26 -20.85
CA ASP A 11 -6.86 -24.32 -19.89
C ASP A 11 -7.79 -23.79 -18.79
N GLU A 12 -8.11 -24.63 -17.81
CA GLU A 12 -8.26 -24.16 -16.42
C GLU A 12 -6.89 -23.83 -15.80
N THR A 13 -6.07 -23.00 -16.46
CA THR A 13 -5.02 -22.31 -15.72
C THR A 13 -5.72 -21.29 -14.84
N SER A 14 -6.00 -21.66 -13.58
CA SER A 14 -6.56 -20.77 -12.58
C SER A 14 -5.85 -19.40 -12.69
N PRO A 15 -6.58 -18.31 -13.01
CA PRO A 15 -5.94 -17.01 -13.21
C PRO A 15 -5.06 -16.69 -12.01
N ARG A 16 -3.78 -16.37 -12.26
CA ARG A 16 -2.80 -15.99 -11.21
C ARG A 16 -3.40 -14.94 -10.30
N ARG A 17 -3.09 -14.94 -9.01
CA ARG A 17 -3.74 -14.03 -8.03
C ARG A 17 -3.52 -12.56 -8.39
N ARG A 18 -2.36 -12.23 -8.99
CA ARG A 18 -2.07 -10.90 -9.55
C ARG A 18 -3.04 -10.43 -10.63
N ALA A 19 -3.81 -11.29 -11.26
CA ALA A 19 -4.82 -10.91 -12.25
C ALA A 19 -5.99 -10.14 -11.60
N LEU A 20 -6.28 -10.39 -10.33
CA LEU A 20 -7.32 -9.68 -9.56
C LEU A 20 -6.98 -8.21 -9.29
N LEU A 21 -5.69 -7.87 -9.34
CA LEU A 21 -5.18 -6.53 -9.09
C LEU A 21 -5.29 -5.66 -10.37
N PRO A 22 -6.00 -4.51 -10.30
CA PRO A 22 -6.01 -3.52 -11.37
C PRO A 22 -4.60 -3.04 -11.71
N ILE A 23 -4.41 -2.62 -12.96
CA ILE A 23 -3.11 -2.11 -13.46
C ILE A 23 -2.60 -0.95 -12.61
N TRP A 24 -3.48 -0.03 -12.22
CA TRP A 24 -3.13 1.09 -11.35
C TRP A 24 -2.54 0.64 -10.00
N ILE A 25 -3.13 -0.38 -9.36
CA ILE A 25 -2.57 -0.92 -8.10
C ILE A 25 -1.18 -1.52 -8.34
N LYS A 26 -0.98 -2.22 -9.46
CA LYS A 26 0.33 -2.79 -9.82
C LYS A 26 1.42 -1.71 -9.95
N ILE A 27 1.08 -0.54 -10.48
CA ILE A 27 1.99 0.60 -10.56
C ILE A 27 2.36 1.08 -9.15
N PHE A 28 1.37 1.26 -8.26
CA PHE A 28 1.62 1.67 -6.88
C PHE A 28 2.44 0.66 -6.09
N LEU A 29 2.22 -0.64 -6.30
CA LEU A 29 3.03 -1.70 -5.67
C LEU A 29 4.51 -1.57 -6.03
N TRP A 30 4.81 -1.29 -7.30
CA TRP A 30 6.18 -1.07 -7.75
C TRP A 30 6.82 0.16 -7.11
N ILE A 31 6.07 1.27 -7.06
CA ILE A 31 6.51 2.50 -6.41
C ILE A 31 6.82 2.22 -4.93
N PHE A 32 5.86 1.68 -4.17
CA PHE A 32 6.05 1.42 -2.74
C PHE A 32 7.12 0.38 -2.45
N MET A 33 7.35 -0.58 -3.33
CA MET A 33 8.47 -1.52 -3.20
C MET A 33 9.82 -0.81 -3.33
N ILE A 34 9.96 0.09 -4.32
CA ILE A 34 11.18 0.90 -4.49
C ILE A 34 11.36 1.84 -3.30
N PHE A 35 10.34 2.62 -2.93
CA PHE A 35 10.41 3.57 -1.81
C PHE A 35 10.61 2.87 -0.47
N GLY A 36 9.99 1.70 -0.25
CA GLY A 36 10.17 0.91 0.96
C GLY A 36 11.58 0.34 1.10
N PHE A 37 12.32 0.18 -0.01
CA PHE A 37 13.73 -0.17 0.00
C PHE A 37 14.64 1.07 0.14
N ILE A 38 14.31 2.17 -0.56
CA ILE A 38 15.08 3.42 -0.51
C ILE A 38 15.00 4.10 0.86
N ALA A 39 13.84 4.11 1.53
CA ALA A 39 13.67 4.85 2.78
C ALA A 39 14.62 4.36 3.90
N PRO A 40 14.79 3.06 4.17
CA PRO A 40 15.82 2.57 5.10
C PRO A 40 17.25 2.95 4.70
N ILE A 41 17.56 2.97 3.40
CA ILE A 41 18.86 3.41 2.90
C ILE A 41 19.04 4.92 3.13
N GLY A 42 17.99 5.70 2.91
CA GLY A 42 17.96 7.13 3.22
C GLY A 42 18.23 7.42 4.70
N LEU A 43 17.76 6.54 5.60
CA LEU A 43 18.09 6.63 7.02
C LEU A 43 19.59 6.43 7.29
N LEU A 44 20.26 5.51 6.58
CA LEU A 44 21.72 5.33 6.66
C LEU A 44 22.47 6.58 6.18
N PHE A 45 22.00 7.22 5.12
CA PHE A 45 22.54 8.51 4.66
C PHE A 45 22.24 9.66 5.64
N GLY A 46 21.13 9.59 6.38
CA GLY A 46 20.82 10.49 7.48
C GLY A 46 21.88 10.47 8.58
N PHE A 47 22.49 9.30 8.87
CA PHE A 47 23.63 9.20 9.79
C PHE A 47 24.89 9.93 9.29
N LEU A 48 25.02 10.14 7.97
CA LEU A 48 26.11 10.90 7.37
C LEU A 48 25.84 12.42 7.34
N GLY A 49 24.74 12.87 7.95
CA GLY A 49 24.36 14.29 8.03
C GLY A 49 23.70 14.83 6.75
N MET A 50 23.32 13.98 5.80
CA MET A 50 22.53 14.41 4.64
C MET A 50 21.05 14.56 5.02
N GLY A 51 20.49 15.73 4.74
CA GLY A 51 19.06 15.97 4.90
C GLY A 51 18.24 15.19 3.87
N PHE A 52 17.18 14.52 4.32
CA PHE A 52 16.30 13.73 3.47
C PHE A 52 14.85 14.09 3.81
N ASN A 53 14.15 14.67 2.83
CA ASN A 53 12.75 15.07 3.00
C ASN A 53 11.86 13.84 2.90
N LEU A 54 11.24 13.48 4.01
CA LEU A 54 10.29 12.38 4.09
C LEU A 54 8.91 12.95 4.38
N SER A 55 7.93 12.59 3.55
CA SER A 55 6.53 12.87 3.83
C SER A 55 5.65 11.66 3.55
N LEU A 56 4.74 11.36 4.48
CA LEU A 56 3.74 10.31 4.33
C LEU A 56 2.58 10.56 5.29
N TYR A 57 1.34 10.42 4.81
CA TYR A 57 0.13 10.44 5.65
C TYR A 57 -0.07 11.70 6.49
N GLY A 58 0.43 12.85 6.04
CA GLY A 58 0.37 14.05 6.88
C GLY A 58 1.64 14.37 7.63
N LEU A 59 2.47 13.38 7.88
CA LEU A 59 3.72 13.55 8.61
C LEU A 59 4.80 14.00 7.64
N GLU A 60 5.53 15.04 8.01
CA GLU A 60 6.66 15.54 7.23
C GLU A 60 7.85 15.85 8.14
N THR A 61 9.05 15.58 7.64
CA THR A 61 10.29 15.92 8.33
C THR A 61 11.45 15.98 7.34
N THR A 62 12.37 16.90 7.60
CA THR A 62 13.66 17.02 6.88
C THR A 62 14.76 16.19 7.53
N ASN A 63 14.52 15.72 8.77
CA ASN A 63 15.47 15.00 9.60
C ASN A 63 15.09 13.52 9.67
N ALA A 64 15.76 12.69 8.87
CA ALA A 64 15.50 11.24 8.84
C ALA A 64 15.70 10.56 10.21
N LEU A 65 16.63 11.07 11.04
CA LEU A 65 16.90 10.54 12.39
C LEU A 65 15.96 11.08 13.49
N SER A 66 15.04 11.99 13.15
CA SER A 66 14.02 12.42 14.11
C SER A 66 13.04 11.29 14.42
N VAL A 67 12.33 11.36 15.55
CA VAL A 67 11.28 10.38 15.90
C VAL A 67 10.23 10.26 14.77
N VAL A 68 9.85 11.39 14.17
CA VAL A 68 8.94 11.43 13.02
C VAL A 68 9.57 10.80 11.78
N GLY A 69 10.86 11.04 11.54
CA GLY A 69 11.60 10.47 10.39
C GLY A 69 11.75 8.95 10.48
N LEU A 70 12.01 8.44 11.68
CA LEU A 70 12.03 7.00 11.96
C LEU A 70 10.64 6.39 11.74
N LEU A 71 9.58 7.05 12.19
CA LEU A 71 8.20 6.60 11.99
C LEU A 71 7.82 6.57 10.50
N ILE A 72 8.11 7.63 9.74
CA ILE A 72 7.83 7.66 8.30
C ILE A 72 8.65 6.59 7.56
N THR A 73 9.93 6.42 7.90
CA THR A 73 10.77 5.35 7.34
C THR A 73 10.17 3.97 7.60
N LEU A 74 9.70 3.72 8.83
CA LEU A 74 9.04 2.47 9.20
C LEU A 74 7.76 2.25 8.38
N LEU A 75 6.94 3.28 8.19
CA LEU A 75 5.72 3.19 7.39
C LEU A 75 6.02 2.89 5.90
N PHE A 76 7.07 3.49 5.32
CA PHE A 76 7.53 3.13 3.99
C PHE A 76 8.04 1.70 3.92
N ALA A 77 8.77 1.23 4.92
CA ALA A 77 9.24 -0.16 4.98
C ALA A 77 8.08 -1.15 5.04
N ILE A 78 7.06 -0.90 5.88
CA ILE A 78 5.84 -1.70 5.95
C ILE A 78 5.14 -1.73 4.59
N LYS A 79 5.00 -0.58 3.93
CA LYS A 79 4.42 -0.49 2.57
C LYS A 79 5.19 -1.29 1.54
N GLY A 80 6.53 -1.26 1.61
CA GLY A 80 7.39 -2.08 0.78
C GLY A 80 7.14 -3.57 0.99
N VAL A 81 7.05 -4.02 2.25
CA VAL A 81 6.77 -5.43 2.59
C VAL A 81 5.38 -5.86 2.13
N VAL A 82 4.35 -5.07 2.38
CA VAL A 82 2.98 -5.33 1.89
C VAL A 82 2.96 -5.40 0.37
N SER A 83 3.64 -4.45 -0.29
CA SER A 83 3.67 -4.40 -1.75
C SER A 83 4.40 -5.59 -2.35
N PHE A 84 5.50 -6.00 -1.73
CA PHE A 84 6.23 -7.21 -2.09
C PHE A 84 5.39 -8.47 -1.84
N GLY A 85 4.63 -8.53 -0.75
CA GLY A 85 3.70 -9.63 -0.46
C GLY A 85 2.61 -9.76 -1.52
N LEU A 86 1.99 -8.64 -1.90
CA LEU A 86 0.96 -8.60 -2.95
C LEU A 86 1.55 -8.95 -4.32
N TRP A 87 2.77 -8.45 -4.59
CA TRP A 87 3.49 -8.83 -5.80
C TRP A 87 3.82 -10.31 -5.79
N THR A 88 4.28 -10.91 -4.69
CA THR A 88 4.63 -12.34 -4.61
C THR A 88 3.45 -13.27 -4.36
N GLU A 89 2.23 -12.75 -4.44
CA GLU A 89 0.99 -13.52 -4.32
C GLU A 89 0.82 -14.21 -2.96
N LYS A 90 1.36 -13.66 -1.87
CA LYS A 90 1.27 -14.28 -0.54
C LYS A 90 -0.14 -14.23 0.04
N ASP A 91 -0.49 -15.22 0.84
CA ASP A 91 -1.84 -15.35 1.43
C ASP A 91 -2.13 -14.22 2.42
N TRP A 92 -1.12 -13.83 3.21
CA TRP A 92 -1.21 -12.73 4.18
C TRP A 92 -1.23 -11.33 3.54
N ALA A 93 -0.90 -11.22 2.25
CA ALA A 93 -0.64 -9.94 1.61
C ALA A 93 -1.88 -9.04 1.56
N VAL A 94 -3.03 -9.60 1.18
CA VAL A 94 -4.29 -8.84 1.12
C VAL A 94 -4.76 -8.43 2.52
N GLN A 95 -4.56 -9.29 3.53
CA GLN A 95 -4.91 -8.96 4.91
C GLN A 95 -4.07 -7.79 5.44
N LEU A 96 -2.74 -7.84 5.25
CA LEU A 96 -1.88 -6.72 5.64
C LEU A 96 -2.15 -5.45 4.83
N ALA A 97 -2.50 -5.58 3.55
CA ALA A 97 -2.87 -4.45 2.70
C ALA A 97 -4.11 -3.71 3.21
N ILE A 98 -5.13 -4.46 3.65
CA ILE A 98 -6.33 -3.89 4.27
C ILE A 98 -5.96 -3.15 5.56
N ILE A 99 -5.17 -3.79 6.44
CA ILE A 99 -4.75 -3.19 7.71
C ILE A 99 -3.93 -1.91 7.49
N ASP A 100 -2.95 -1.95 6.59
CA ASP A 100 -2.10 -0.80 6.25
C ASP A 100 -2.92 0.36 5.68
N ALA A 101 -3.86 0.08 4.78
CA ALA A 101 -4.73 1.10 4.21
C ALA A 101 -5.68 1.71 5.25
N SER A 102 -6.29 0.88 6.11
CA SER A 102 -7.13 1.37 7.21
C SER A 102 -6.34 2.24 8.19
N PHE A 103 -5.14 1.80 8.58
CA PHE A 103 -4.26 2.59 9.46
C PHE A 103 -3.88 3.93 8.82
N GLY A 104 -3.53 3.92 7.54
CA GLY A 104 -3.23 5.14 6.79
C GLY A 104 -4.38 6.13 6.74
N ILE A 105 -5.61 5.65 6.51
CA ILE A 105 -6.81 6.50 6.55
C ILE A 105 -6.99 7.12 7.95
N ILE A 106 -6.85 6.34 9.01
CA ILE A 106 -6.99 6.82 10.40
C ILE A 106 -5.93 7.90 10.70
N VAL A 107 -4.67 7.67 10.35
CA VAL A 107 -3.59 8.65 10.55
C VAL A 107 -3.86 9.94 9.76
N CYS A 108 -4.24 9.82 8.49
CA CYS A 108 -4.59 10.99 7.67
C CYS A 108 -5.75 11.79 8.26
N LEU A 109 -6.81 11.13 8.73
CA LEU A 109 -7.94 11.80 9.39
C LEU A 109 -7.52 12.44 10.72
N PHE A 110 -6.68 11.77 11.50
CA PHE A 110 -6.16 12.33 12.75
C PHE A 110 -5.34 13.60 12.50
N VAL A 111 -4.40 13.57 11.54
CA VAL A 111 -3.59 14.75 11.20
C VAL A 111 -4.44 15.88 10.62
N LEU A 112 -5.53 15.56 9.92
CA LEU A 112 -6.45 16.56 9.39
C LEU A 112 -7.34 17.19 10.48
N ILE A 113 -7.83 16.40 11.44
CA ILE A 113 -8.77 16.86 12.47
C ILE A 113 -8.04 17.48 13.67
N PHE A 114 -6.84 17.01 14.00
CA PHE A 114 -6.11 17.46 15.20
C PHE A 114 -5.86 18.97 15.26
N PRO A 115 -5.38 19.63 14.18
CA PRO A 115 -5.24 21.09 14.17
C PRO A 115 -6.58 21.82 14.37
N LEU A 116 -7.69 21.30 13.84
CA LEU A 116 -9.02 21.91 13.99
C LEU A 116 -9.52 21.90 15.45
N LEU A 117 -9.02 20.99 16.30
CA LEU A 117 -9.41 20.89 17.70
C LEU A 117 -8.51 21.73 18.63
N VAL A 118 -7.29 22.05 18.19
CA VAL A 118 -6.26 22.69 19.03
C VAL A 118 -5.98 24.14 18.59
N ASP A 119 -6.04 24.42 17.29
CA ASP A 119 -5.70 25.71 16.69
C ASP A 119 -6.90 26.25 15.91
N ASN A 120 -7.56 27.28 16.46
CA ASN A 120 -8.82 27.83 15.92
C ASN A 120 -8.65 28.66 14.63
N ASN A 121 -7.44 28.75 14.06
CA ASN A 121 -7.11 29.89 13.18
C ASN A 121 -6.53 29.56 11.79
N ASP A 122 -6.28 28.31 11.42
CA ASP A 122 -5.89 27.99 10.04
C ASP A 122 -6.55 26.70 9.55
N ILE A 123 -7.67 26.86 8.85
CA ILE A 123 -8.33 25.78 8.11
C ILE A 123 -7.59 25.57 6.78
N GLY A 124 -6.34 25.13 6.87
CA GLY A 124 -5.58 24.67 5.71
C GLY A 124 -6.07 23.29 5.30
N PHE A 125 -7.17 23.20 4.54
CA PHE A 125 -7.62 21.94 3.93
C PHE A 125 -6.64 21.49 2.83
N SER A 126 -5.49 20.95 3.24
CA SER A 126 -4.63 20.19 2.35
C SER A 126 -5.25 18.81 2.19
N ILE A 127 -6.26 18.70 1.31
CA ILE A 127 -6.79 17.39 0.91
C ILE A 127 -5.62 16.63 0.28
N ARG A 128 -5.08 15.68 1.04
CA ARG A 128 -3.95 14.87 0.60
C ARG A 128 -4.43 13.91 -0.46
N LEU A 129 -3.83 13.98 -1.63
CA LEU A 129 -4.09 13.06 -2.74
C LEU A 129 -3.95 11.59 -2.29
N GLU A 130 -3.12 11.35 -1.28
CA GLU A 130 -2.94 10.08 -0.58
C GLU A 130 -4.28 9.50 -0.07
N LEU A 131 -5.12 10.31 0.61
CA LEU A 131 -6.40 9.86 1.18
C LEU A 131 -7.40 9.48 0.09
N VAL A 132 -7.47 10.28 -0.98
CA VAL A 132 -8.34 10.03 -2.14
C VAL A 132 -7.96 8.72 -2.84
N VAL A 133 -6.67 8.37 -2.83
CA VAL A 133 -6.12 7.13 -3.39
C VAL A 133 -6.33 5.92 -2.45
N LEU A 134 -6.26 6.10 -1.13
CA LEU A 134 -6.41 5.03 -0.15
C LEU A 134 -7.81 4.43 -0.10
N VAL A 135 -8.85 5.25 -0.22
CA VAL A 135 -10.25 4.79 -0.17
C VAL A 135 -10.59 3.76 -1.27
N PRO A 136 -10.39 4.04 -2.59
CA PRO A 136 -10.65 3.07 -3.63
C PRO A 136 -9.72 1.85 -3.56
N TYR A 137 -8.48 2.04 -3.08
CA TYR A 137 -7.56 0.93 -2.82
C TYR A 137 -8.11 -0.02 -1.76
N LEU A 138 -8.55 0.48 -0.60
CA LEU A 138 -9.12 -0.32 0.48
C LEU A 138 -10.38 -1.06 0.02
N GLN A 139 -11.30 -0.38 -0.67
CA GLN A 139 -12.50 -1.02 -1.21
C GLN A 139 -12.14 -2.18 -2.16
N LYS A 140 -11.15 -1.98 -3.03
CA LYS A 140 -10.71 -3.03 -3.94
C LYS A 140 -10.09 -4.21 -3.21
N MET A 141 -9.25 -3.96 -2.20
CA MET A 141 -8.61 -5.02 -1.39
C MET A 141 -9.63 -5.85 -0.62
N MET A 142 -10.66 -5.21 -0.05
CA MET A 142 -11.75 -5.91 0.64
C MET A 142 -12.55 -6.79 -0.34
N ASN A 143 -12.88 -6.27 -1.52
CA ASN A 143 -13.65 -7.01 -2.53
C ASN A 143 -12.91 -8.24 -3.07
N ILE A 144 -11.58 -8.18 -3.22
CA ILE A 144 -10.80 -9.31 -3.74
C ILE A 144 -10.35 -10.29 -2.64
N LYS A 145 -10.66 -10.01 -1.37
CA LYS A 145 -10.14 -10.81 -0.24
C LYS A 145 -10.60 -12.27 -0.31
N GLU A 146 -11.87 -12.48 -0.62
CA GLU A 146 -12.47 -13.82 -0.74
C GLU A 146 -11.88 -14.55 -1.95
N ASP A 147 -11.95 -13.93 -3.14
CA ASP A 147 -11.35 -14.46 -4.38
C ASP A 147 -9.84 -14.76 -4.25
N TRP A 148 -9.12 -13.97 -3.46
CA TRP A 148 -7.70 -14.17 -3.21
C TRP A 148 -7.47 -15.40 -2.34
N SER A 149 -8.27 -15.57 -1.28
CA SER A 149 -8.21 -16.72 -0.36
C SER A 149 -8.61 -18.02 -1.06
N ASP A 150 -9.62 -17.99 -1.92
CA ASP A 150 -10.09 -19.19 -2.64
C ASP A 150 -9.04 -19.70 -3.63
N ARG A 151 -8.23 -18.80 -4.20
CA ARG A 151 -7.07 -19.15 -5.04
C ARG A 151 -5.85 -19.61 -4.23
N VAL A 152 -5.91 -19.54 -2.90
CA VAL A 152 -4.95 -20.20 -1.98
C VAL A 152 -5.29 -21.66 -1.82
N ALA A 153 -6.56 -21.97 -1.56
CA ALA A 153 -7.00 -23.34 -1.28
C ALA A 153 -6.85 -24.28 -2.49
N ASN A 154 -6.81 -23.73 -3.71
CA ASN A 154 -6.79 -24.48 -4.97
C ASN A 154 -5.40 -24.55 -5.66
N ASN A 155 -4.32 -24.08 -5.01
CA ASN A 155 -2.92 -24.23 -5.48
C ASN A 155 -2.12 -25.05 -4.47
#